data_AF-A0A7C3ZUB1-F1
#
_entry.id   AF-A0A7C3ZUB1-F1
#
_cell.length_a   1.000
_cell.length_b   1.000
_cell.length_c   1.000
_cell.angle_alpha   90.00
_cell.angle_beta   90.00
_cell.angle_gamma   90.00
#
_symmetry.space_group_name_H-M   'P 1'
#
loop_
_entity.id
_entity.type
_entity.pdbx_description
1 polymer ?
#
loop_
_entity_poly.entity_id
_entity_poly.type
_entity_poly.pdbx_seq_one_letter_code
_entity_poly.pdbx_strand_id
1 'polypeptide(L)'
;MLTFAVATAAVIVGLLAFDITRWCESGRVLTRKQKIIRVLSAGIALSILSFMVLGWRATEAIRIFAALGYWMVCLGLAFALIFLALFDIREVGVGYGKEKRRILRDLISPMLRRRKSTDDSGNGHRRRSQN
;
A
#
# COMPACT_ATOMS: atom_id res chain seq x y z
N MET A 1 -2.00 11.76 -31.34
CA MET A 1 -2.35 11.94 -29.90
C MET A 1 -3.26 10.84 -29.37
N LEU A 2 -4.31 10.43 -30.10
CA LEU A 2 -5.18 9.30 -29.71
C LEU A 2 -4.40 8.00 -29.39
N THR A 3 -3.40 7.67 -30.21
CA THR A 3 -2.54 6.49 -30.02
C THR A 3 -1.75 6.54 -28.71
N PHE A 4 -1.23 7.71 -28.33
CA PHE A 4 -0.54 7.90 -27.06
C PHE A 4 -1.50 7.77 -25.87
N ALA A 5 -2.69 8.37 -25.94
CA ALA A 5 -3.69 8.24 -24.87
C ALA A 5 -4.15 6.78 -24.68
N VAL A 6 -4.37 6.05 -25.78
CA VAL A 6 -4.73 4.63 -25.75
C VAL A 6 -3.58 3.76 -25.23
N ALA A 7 -2.33 4.05 -25.61
CA ALA A 7 -1.17 3.33 -25.09
C ALA A 7 -1.00 3.56 -23.58
N THR A 8 -1.10 4.81 -23.12
CA THR A 8 -1.04 5.15 -21.70
C THR A 8 -2.18 4.51 -20.92
N ALA A 9 -3.40 4.52 -21.48
CA ALA A 9 -4.56 3.83 -20.92
C ALA A 9 -4.31 2.33 -20.76
N ALA A 10 -3.80 1.67 -21.81
CA ALA A 10 -3.50 0.25 -21.81
C ALA A 10 -2.41 -0.11 -20.78
N VAL A 11 -1.36 0.70 -20.66
CA VAL A 11 -0.30 0.51 -19.66
C VAL A 11 -0.87 0.64 -18.25
N ILE A 12 -1.68 1.66 -17.96
CA ILE A 12 -2.25 1.86 -16.61
C ILE A 12 -3.23 0.72 -16.26
N VAL A 13 -4.09 0.31 -17.21
CA VAL A 13 -5.00 -0.82 -17.01
C VAL A 13 -4.21 -2.12 -16.80
N GLY A 14 -3.14 -2.33 -17.56
CA GLY A 14 -2.23 -3.46 -17.38
C GLY A 14 -1.56 -3.48 -16.01
N LEU A 15 -1.09 -2.32 -15.53
CA LEU A 15 -0.51 -2.18 -14.19
C LEU A 15 -1.55 -2.43 -13.10
N LEU A 16 -2.78 -1.94 -13.25
CA LEU A 16 -3.88 -2.21 -12.32
C LEU A 16 -4.26 -3.69 -12.31
N ALA A 17 -4.36 -4.32 -13.49
CA ALA A 17 -4.64 -5.75 -13.60
C ALA A 17 -3.51 -6.60 -13.00
N PHE A 18 -2.25 -6.21 -13.22
CA PHE A 18 -1.09 -6.85 -12.61
C PHE A 18 -1.10 -6.73 -11.09
N ASP A 19 -1.46 -5.55 -10.55
CA ASP A 19 -1.52 -5.35 -9.10
C ASP A 19 -2.68 -6.16 -8.48
N ILE A 20 -3.84 -6.24 -9.16
CA ILE A 20 -4.99 -7.07 -8.75
C ILE A 20 -4.65 -8.56 -8.79
N THR A 21 -3.99 -9.03 -9.86
CA THR A 21 -3.62 -10.45 -10.00
C THR A 21 -2.59 -10.87 -8.96
N ARG A 22 -1.55 -10.06 -8.74
CA ARG A 22 -0.58 -10.25 -7.66
C ARG A 22 -1.23 -10.28 -6.28
N TRP A 23 -2.36 -9.57 -6.13
CA TRP A 23 -3.14 -9.55 -4.90
C TRP A 23 -3.90 -10.85 -4.65
N CYS A 24 -4.47 -11.45 -5.71
CA CYS A 24 -5.08 -12.77 -5.65
C CYS A 24 -4.05 -13.87 -5.30
N GLU A 25 -2.83 -13.76 -5.81
CA GLU A 25 -1.76 -14.73 -5.54
C GLU A 25 -1.16 -14.60 -4.13
N SER A 26 -1.08 -13.38 -3.58
CA SER A 26 -0.27 -13.14 -2.38
C SER A 26 -0.87 -13.68 -1.08
N GLY A 27 -2.14 -14.12 -1.02
CA GLY A 27 -2.75 -14.80 0.13
C GLY A 27 -2.64 -14.09 1.50
N ARG A 28 -2.09 -12.87 1.54
CA ARG A 28 -1.82 -12.12 2.75
C ARG A 28 -3.14 -11.55 3.23
N VAL A 29 -3.40 -11.75 4.52
CA VAL A 29 -4.53 -11.20 5.25
C VAL A 29 -4.44 -9.66 5.24
N LEU A 30 -4.81 -9.03 4.12
CA LEU A 30 -4.92 -7.59 4.04
C LEU A 30 -6.08 -7.14 4.90
N THR A 31 -5.81 -6.16 5.74
CA THR A 31 -6.84 -5.55 6.57
C THR A 31 -7.92 -4.92 5.69
N ARG A 32 -9.19 -4.98 6.11
CA ARG A 32 -10.33 -4.42 5.34
C ARG A 32 -10.10 -2.95 4.92
N LYS A 33 -9.35 -2.19 5.73
CA LYS A 33 -9.01 -0.79 5.45
C LYS A 33 -8.11 -0.63 4.22
N GLN A 34 -7.07 -1.46 4.09
CA GLN A 34 -6.17 -1.44 2.94
C GLN A 34 -6.88 -1.88 1.64
N LYS A 35 -7.82 -2.83 1.74
CA LYS A 35 -8.68 -3.20 0.59
C LYS A 35 -9.49 -2.01 0.10
N ILE A 36 -10.11 -1.25 1.00
CA ILE A 36 -10.91 -0.08 0.65
C ILE A 36 -10.04 1.01 0.01
N ILE A 37 -8.89 1.35 0.62
CA ILE A 37 -7.98 2.39 0.10
C ILE A 37 -7.50 2.05 -1.31
N ARG A 38 -7.13 0.79 -1.56
CA ARG A 38 -6.66 0.34 -2.87
C ARG A 38 -7.76 0.35 -3.93
N VAL A 39 -8.96 -0.12 -3.61
CA VAL A 39 -10.12 -0.03 -4.52
C VAL A 39 -10.45 1.43 -4.83
N LEU A 40 -10.39 2.32 -3.83
CA LEU A 40 -10.61 3.75 -4.03
C LEU A 40 -9.57 4.35 -4.98
N SER A 41 -8.29 4.02 -4.78
CA SER A 41 -7.19 4.50 -5.63
C SER A 41 -7.32 4.00 -7.07
N ALA A 42 -7.69 2.73 -7.28
CA ALA A 42 -7.93 2.15 -8.60
C ALA A 42 -9.12 2.82 -9.29
N GLY A 43 -10.20 3.11 -8.55
CA GLY A 43 -11.37 3.84 -9.05
C GLY A 43 -11.04 5.26 -9.49
N ILE A 44 -10.24 6.00 -8.70
CA ILE A 44 -9.80 7.35 -9.08
C ILE A 44 -8.87 7.29 -10.31
N ALA A 45 -7.95 6.32 -10.38
CA ALA A 45 -7.08 6.13 -11.54
C ALA A 45 -7.87 5.87 -12.82
N LEU A 46 -8.87 4.97 -12.77
CA LEU A 46 -9.79 4.70 -13.88
C LEU A 46 -10.62 5.93 -14.25
N SER A 47 -11.01 6.74 -13.27
CA SER A 47 -11.76 7.97 -13.51
C SER A 47 -10.92 8.98 -14.28
N ILE A 48 -9.69 9.28 -13.83
CA ILE A 48 -8.75 10.18 -14.53
C ILE A 48 -8.49 9.72 -15.97
N LEU A 49 -8.32 8.41 -16.14
CA LEU A 49 -8.04 7.79 -17.43
C LEU A 49 -9.26 7.89 -18.37
N SER A 50 -10.47 7.67 -17.85
CA SER A 50 -11.73 7.90 -18.59
C SER A 50 -11.88 9.37 -18.96
N PHE A 51 -11.58 10.28 -18.03
CA PHE A 51 -11.55 11.72 -18.29
C PHE A 51 -10.58 12.01 -19.43
N MET A 52 -9.34 11.54 -19.42
CA MET A 52 -8.37 11.79 -20.50
C MET A 52 -8.86 11.35 -21.88
N VAL A 53 -9.51 10.18 -21.98
CA VAL A 53 -10.03 9.66 -23.25
C VAL A 53 -11.23 10.49 -23.75
N LEU A 54 -12.14 10.87 -22.85
CA LEU A 54 -13.32 11.66 -23.16
C LEU A 54 -13.00 13.14 -23.40
N GLY A 55 -11.96 13.67 -22.75
CA GLY A 55 -11.53 15.06 -22.80
C GLY A 55 -11.19 15.50 -24.21
N TRP A 56 -10.51 14.63 -24.98
CA TRP A 56 -10.18 14.90 -26.38
C TRP A 56 -11.40 15.24 -27.23
N ARG A 57 -12.53 14.55 -27.04
CA ARG A 57 -13.78 14.81 -27.80
C ARG A 57 -14.63 15.91 -27.18
N ALA A 58 -14.57 16.06 -25.86
CA ALA A 58 -15.39 17.01 -25.14
C ALA A 58 -14.86 18.45 -25.28
N THR A 59 -13.56 18.70 -25.16
CA THR A 59 -13.05 20.09 -25.11
C THR A 59 -13.09 20.84 -26.43
N GLU A 60 -13.24 20.17 -27.57
CA GLU A 60 -13.38 20.86 -28.88
C GLU A 60 -14.75 21.54 -29.06
N ALA A 61 -15.80 21.07 -28.35
CA ALA A 61 -17.16 21.56 -28.52
C ALA A 61 -17.67 22.44 -27.36
N ILE A 62 -16.86 22.63 -26.32
CA ILE A 62 -17.29 23.20 -25.04
C ILE A 62 -16.69 24.60 -24.83
N ARG A 63 -17.48 25.50 -24.24
CA ARG A 63 -17.05 26.87 -23.87
C ARG A 63 -15.82 26.83 -22.95
N ILE A 64 -14.92 27.80 -23.10
CA ILE A 64 -13.65 27.94 -22.34
C ILE A 64 -13.80 27.67 -20.83
N PHE A 65 -14.85 28.21 -20.19
CA PHE A 65 -15.08 28.02 -18.76
C PHE A 65 -15.32 26.56 -18.36
N ALA A 66 -16.03 25.79 -19.17
CA ALA A 66 -16.32 24.40 -18.87
C ALA A 66 -15.12 23.49 -19.21
N ALA A 67 -14.29 23.86 -20.20
CA ALA A 67 -12.98 23.23 -20.38
C ALA A 67 -12.07 23.46 -19.17
N LEU A 68 -12.04 24.69 -18.63
CA LEU A 68 -11.25 25.02 -17.44
C LEU A 68 -11.74 24.26 -16.20
N GLY A 69 -13.05 24.19 -15.98
CA GLY A 69 -13.65 23.40 -14.91
C GLY A 69 -13.32 21.91 -15.01
N TYR A 70 -13.37 21.36 -16.22
CA TYR A 70 -12.96 19.98 -16.50
C TYR A 70 -11.50 19.72 -16.10
N TRP A 71 -10.56 20.60 -16.46
CA TRP A 71 -9.15 20.46 -16.09
C TRP A 71 -8.92 20.60 -14.58
N MET A 72 -9.65 21.50 -13.92
CA MET A 72 -9.60 21.68 -12.46
C MET A 72 -10.06 20.42 -11.72
N VAL A 73 -11.12 19.76 -12.19
CA VAL A 73 -11.58 18.48 -11.62
C VAL A 73 -10.53 17.39 -11.80
N CYS A 74 -9.94 17.30 -12.99
CA CYS A 74 -8.89 16.31 -13.28
C CYS A 74 -7.66 16.52 -12.38
N LEU A 75 -7.26 17.78 -12.18
CA LEU A 75 -6.17 18.18 -11.30
C LEU A 75 -6.48 17.88 -9.82
N GLY A 76 -7.70 18.13 -9.38
CA GLY A 76 -8.17 17.76 -8.04
C GLY A 76 -8.15 16.25 -7.79
N LEU A 77 -8.59 15.45 -8.76
CA LEU A 77 -8.52 13.98 -8.68
C LEU A 77 -7.08 13.47 -8.62
N ALA A 78 -6.17 14.09 -9.40
CA ALA A 78 -4.75 13.75 -9.36
C ALA A 78 -4.14 14.03 -7.97
N PHE A 79 -4.45 15.17 -7.37
CA PHE A 79 -4.04 15.47 -6.00
C PHE A 79 -4.61 14.47 -4.99
N ALA A 80 -5.90 14.14 -5.09
CA ALA A 80 -6.53 13.16 -4.21
C ALA A 80 -5.82 11.80 -4.28
N LEU A 81 -5.41 11.37 -5.47
CA LEU A 81 -4.63 10.14 -5.68
C LEU A 81 -3.26 10.20 -4.99
N ILE A 82 -2.55 11.33 -5.10
CA ILE A 82 -1.26 11.53 -4.43
C ILE A 82 -1.45 11.45 -2.90
N PHE A 83 -2.46 12.12 -2.36
CA PHE A 83 -2.75 12.04 -0.92
C PHE A 83 -3.07 10.61 -0.49
N LEU A 84 -3.91 9.89 -1.22
CA LEU A 84 -4.21 8.47 -0.95
C LEU A 84 -2.96 7.60 -0.99
N ALA A 85 -2.08 7.81 -1.97
CA ALA A 85 -0.82 7.09 -2.07
C ALA A 85 0.10 7.38 -0.86
N LEU A 86 0.18 8.63 -0.42
CA LEU A 86 0.94 9.00 0.78
C LEU A 86 0.35 8.38 2.05
N PHE A 87 -0.98 8.33 2.17
CA PHE A 87 -1.65 7.65 3.29
C PHE A 87 -1.40 6.14 3.26
N ASP A 88 -1.46 5.49 2.10
CA ASP A 88 -1.16 4.06 1.95
C ASP A 88 0.30 3.78 2.37
N ILE A 89 1.26 4.57 1.90
CA ILE A 89 2.68 4.44 2.30
C ILE A 89 2.85 4.62 3.81
N ARG A 90 2.18 5.62 4.41
CA ARG A 90 2.23 5.85 5.86
C ARG A 90 1.67 4.66 6.64
N GLU A 91 0.52 4.14 6.24
CA GLU A 91 -0.12 3.01 6.91
C GLU A 91 0.70 1.73 6.78
N VAL A 92 1.26 1.49 5.59
CA VAL A 92 2.20 0.38 5.33
C VAL A 92 3.46 0.53 6.17
N GLY A 93 4.06 1.72 6.24
CA GLY A 93 5.27 1.98 7.05
C GLY A 93 5.06 1.73 8.55
N VAL A 94 3.92 2.16 9.10
CA VAL A 94 3.54 1.88 10.49
C VAL A 94 3.30 0.39 10.72
N GLY A 95 2.70 -0.30 9.75
CA GLY A 95 2.49 -1.75 9.77
C GLY A 95 3.81 -2.54 9.81
N TYR A 96 4.76 -2.21 8.94
CA TYR A 96 6.08 -2.85 8.91
C TYR A 96 6.86 -2.63 10.22
N GLY A 97 6.74 -1.46 10.86
CA GLY A 97 7.37 -1.19 12.15
C GLY A 97 6.84 -2.08 13.28
N LYS A 98 5.53 -2.36 13.29
CA LYS A 98 4.90 -3.26 14.26
C LYS A 98 5.29 -4.72 14.03
N GLU A 99 5.28 -5.16 12.78
CA GLU A 99 5.64 -6.53 12.42
C GLU A 99 7.12 -6.81 12.70
N LYS A 100 8.02 -5.88 12.35
CA LYS A 100 9.45 -6.01 12.64
C LYS A 100 9.72 -6.08 14.15
N ARG A 101 9.00 -5.29 14.97
CA ARG A 101 9.07 -5.37 16.44
C ARG A 101 8.53 -6.69 16.98
N ARG A 102 7.53 -7.28 16.34
CA ARG A 102 6.96 -8.57 16.73
C ARG A 102 7.93 -9.70 16.44
N ILE A 103 8.49 -9.75 15.22
CA ILE A 103 9.54 -10.70 14.83
C ILE A 103 10.77 -10.58 15.74
N LEU A 104 11.21 -9.35 16.05
CA LEU A 104 12.34 -9.15 16.97
C LEU A 104 12.04 -9.69 18.37
N ARG A 105 10.83 -9.45 18.88
CA ARG A 105 10.38 -9.96 20.19
C ARG A 105 10.34 -11.49 20.21
N ASP A 106 9.82 -12.09 19.15
CA ASP A 106 9.72 -13.54 19.01
C ASP A 106 11.11 -14.18 18.85
N LEU A 107 12.09 -13.51 18.24
CA LEU A 107 13.48 -13.96 18.21
C LEU A 107 14.20 -13.80 19.55
N ILE A 108 13.97 -12.71 20.27
CA ILE A 108 14.67 -12.40 21.54
C ILE A 108 14.12 -13.23 22.70
N SER A 109 12.82 -13.52 22.73
CA SER A 109 12.20 -14.27 23.84
C SER A 109 12.79 -15.67 24.07
N PRO A 110 13.05 -16.53 23.06
CA PRO A 110 13.70 -17.82 23.27
C PRO A 110 15.16 -17.68 23.69
N MET A 111 15.89 -16.66 23.21
CA MET A 111 17.28 -16.43 23.63
C MET A 111 17.37 -16.03 25.10
N LEU A 112 16.49 -15.15 25.57
CA LEU A 112 16.41 -14.76 26.98
C LEU A 112 15.99 -15.95 27.87
N ARG A 113 15.07 -16.80 27.40
CA ARG A 113 14.64 -18.00 28.12
C ARG A 113 15.78 -19.02 28.25
N ARG A 114 16.59 -19.19 27.20
CA ARG A 114 17.75 -20.11 27.19
C ARG A 114 18.87 -19.64 28.13
N ARG A 115 19.10 -18.32 28.23
CA ARG A 115 20.08 -17.74 29.15
C ARG A 115 19.69 -17.95 30.62
N LYS A 116 18.39 -17.80 30.93
CA LYS A 116 17.86 -18.01 32.28
C LYS A 116 17.99 -19.46 32.76
N SER A 117 17.79 -20.45 31.88
CA SER A 117 17.99 -21.86 32.23
C SER A 117 19.44 -22.24 32.52
N THR A 118 20.42 -21.62 31.84
CA THR A 118 21.85 -21.87 32.11
C THR A 118 22.32 -21.26 33.43
N ASP A 119 21.80 -20.09 33.83
CA ASP A 119 22.12 -19.49 35.13
C ASP A 119 21.52 -20.30 36.29
N ASP A 120 20.29 -20.80 36.15
CA ASP A 120 19.67 -21.64 37.19
C ASP A 120 20.37 -23.00 37.37
N SER A 121 20.83 -23.62 36.27
CA SER A 121 21.59 -24.87 36.35
C SER A 121 22.96 -24.71 37.04
N GLY A 122 23.62 -23.56 36.86
CA GLY A 122 24.90 -23.26 37.53
C GLY A 122 24.77 -23.02 39.04
N ASN A 123 23.65 -22.43 39.47
CA ASN A 123 23.42 -22.10 40.88
C ASN A 123 22.98 -23.33 41.72
N GLY A 124 22.27 -24.28 41.11
CA GLY A 124 21.88 -25.54 41.77
C GLY A 124 23.07 -26.42 42.16
N HIS A 125 24.16 -26.39 41.38
CA HIS A 125 25.33 -27.22 41.67
C HIS A 125 26.18 -26.67 42.82
N ARG A 126 26.25 -25.34 42.99
CA ARG A 126 26.97 -24.71 44.11
C ARG A 126 26.31 -24.94 45.47
N ARG A 127 24.97 -25.04 45.52
CA ARG A 127 24.25 -25.28 46.79
C ARG A 127 24.37 -26.71 47.32
N ARG A 128 24.70 -27.70 46.48
CA ARG A 128 24.90 -29.09 46.91
C ARG A 128 26.31 -29.42 47.39
N SER A 129 27.27 -28.52 47.20
CA SER A 129 28.67 -28.72 47.61
C SER A 129 28.99 -28.16 49.01
N GLN A 130 28.02 -27.51 49.68
CA GLN A 130 28.20 -26.87 50.98
C GLN A 130 27.48 -27.56 52.14
N ASN A 131 26.79 -28.68 51.88
CA ASN A 131 26.29 -29.62 52.88
C ASN A 131 27.01 -30.95 52.72
#